data_AF-A0A933KHG5-F1
#
_entry.id   AF-A0A933KHG5-F1
#
_cell.length_a   1.000
_cell.length_b   1.000
_cell.length_c   1.000
_cell.angle_alpha   90.00
_cell.angle_beta   90.00
_cell.angle_gamma   90.00
#
_symmetry.space_group_name_H-M   'P 1'
#
loop_
_entity.id
_entity.type
_entity.pdbx_description
1 polymer ?
#
loop_
_entity_poly.entity_id
_entity_poly.type
_entity_poly.pdbx_seq_one_letter_code
_entity_poly.pdbx_strand_id
1 'polypeptide(L)'
;MSHPCHRAKVGLGILRQTGHELLNGSLVLPILGEGGEVLGAYGRKITPTHQLRAGTPLHLYLPGPHRGVFNVEALVSSKEVILCEALIDALTFWCAGFRNVTASYGVEGFTADHLDAFKRHGTERVLP
;
A
#
# COMPACT_ATOMS: atom_id res chain seq x y z
N MET A 1 27.93 18.63 3.63
CA MET A 1 27.89 17.20 3.25
C MET A 1 26.77 16.54 4.03
N SER A 2 25.75 15.96 3.39
CA SER A 2 24.66 15.29 4.10
C SER A 2 25.17 14.00 4.74
N HIS A 3 24.79 13.76 6.00
CA HIS A 3 25.20 12.57 6.76
C HIS A 3 24.77 11.28 6.01
N PRO A 4 25.57 10.19 6.05
CA PRO A 4 25.26 8.94 5.34
C PRO A 4 23.84 8.40 5.59
N CYS A 5 23.36 8.53 6.83
CA CYS A 5 22.00 8.14 7.22
C CYS A 5 20.91 8.95 6.49
N HIS A 6 21.12 10.25 6.24
CA HIS A 6 20.18 11.06 5.47
C HIS A 6 20.09 10.57 4.02
N ARG A 7 21.23 10.27 3.38
CA ARG A 7 21.25 9.77 2.00
C ARG A 7 20.54 8.42 1.88
N ALA A 8 20.74 7.52 2.85
CA ALA A 8 20.05 6.23 2.89
C ALA A 8 18.52 6.40 2.98
N LYS A 9 18.04 7.26 3.87
CA LYS A 9 16.59 7.52 4.04
C LYS A 9 15.94 8.18 2.82
N VAL A 10 16.68 9.03 2.11
CA VAL A 10 16.24 9.60 0.82
C VAL A 10 16.22 8.54 -0.27
N GLY A 11 17.23 7.67 -0.32
CA GLY A 11 17.28 6.55 -1.28
C GLY A 11 16.13 5.56 -1.09
N LEU A 12 15.71 5.32 0.16
CA LEU A 12 14.53 4.52 0.51
C LEU A 12 13.19 5.27 0.33
N GLY A 13 13.23 6.57 0.02
CA GLY A 13 12.02 7.38 -0.19
C GLY A 13 11.26 7.77 1.08
N ILE A 14 11.79 7.45 2.27
CA ILE A 14 11.21 7.86 3.55
C ILE A 14 11.32 9.37 3.69
N LEU A 15 12.46 9.94 3.28
CA LEU A 15 12.69 11.39 3.21
C LEU A 15 12.66 11.88 1.76
N ARG A 16 12.10 13.06 1.55
CA ARG A 16 12.24 13.83 0.30
C ARG A 16 13.62 14.47 0.24
N GLN A 17 14.04 14.91 -0.94
CA GLN A 17 15.29 15.66 -1.13
C GLN A 17 15.34 16.94 -0.27
N THR A 18 14.19 17.52 0.03
CA THR A 18 14.05 18.69 0.91
C THR A 18 14.24 18.37 2.41
N GLY A 19 14.42 17.10 2.79
CA GLY A 19 14.59 16.66 4.17
C GLY A 19 13.29 16.35 4.92
N HIS A 20 12.13 16.66 4.34
CA HIS A 20 10.83 16.31 4.94
C HIS A 20 10.46 14.85 4.69
N GLU A 21 9.83 14.20 5.68
CA GLU A 21 9.28 12.86 5.51
C GLU A 21 8.16 12.82 4.46
N LEU A 22 8.20 11.82 3.57
CA LEU A 22 7.27 11.71 2.45
C LEU A 22 5.82 11.50 2.93
N LEU A 23 5.66 10.60 3.91
CA LEU A 23 4.37 10.16 4.44
C LEU A 23 3.91 10.95 5.67
N ASN A 24 4.55 12.09 5.98
CA ASN A 24 4.19 12.92 7.11
C ASN A 24 2.71 13.34 7.07
N GLY A 25 1.99 13.20 8.19
CA GLY A 25 0.56 13.52 8.26
C GLY A 25 -0.35 12.52 7.54
N SER A 26 0.12 11.30 7.33
CA SER A 26 -0.67 10.20 6.78
C SER A 26 -0.85 9.07 7.79
N LEU A 27 -1.97 8.36 7.72
CA LEU A 27 -2.06 6.98 8.18
C LEU A 27 -1.14 6.16 7.28
N VAL A 28 -0.23 5.39 7.88
CA VAL A 28 0.76 4.59 7.15
C VAL A 28 0.46 3.11 7.33
N LEU A 29 0.36 2.39 6.21
CA LEU A 29 0.14 0.95 6.17
C LEU A 29 1.33 0.30 5.45
N PRO A 30 2.10 -0.57 6.14
CA PRO A 30 3.18 -1.29 5.49
C PRO A 30 2.61 -2.40 4.58
N ILE A 31 3.30 -2.65 3.48
CA ILE A 31 3.10 -3.84 2.66
C ILE A 31 4.24 -4.79 3.03
N LEU A 32 3.88 -5.92 3.64
CA LEU A 32 4.83 -6.88 4.17
C LEU A 32 5.04 -8.02 3.17
N GLY A 33 6.27 -8.50 3.09
CA GLY A 33 6.58 -9.78 2.45
C GLY A 33 6.37 -10.95 3.42
N GLU A 34 6.58 -12.17 2.91
CA GLU A 34 6.38 -13.42 3.68
C GLU A 34 7.30 -13.51 4.90
N GLY A 35 8.48 -12.89 4.86
CA GLY A 35 9.43 -12.83 5.98
C GLY A 35 9.17 -11.70 6.97
N GLY A 36 8.09 -10.92 6.78
CA GLY A 36 7.78 -9.73 7.59
C GLY A 36 8.59 -8.49 7.22
N GLU A 37 9.40 -8.56 6.16
CA GLU A 37 10.11 -7.40 5.63
C GLU A 37 9.14 -6.39 4.99
N VAL A 38 9.46 -5.09 5.12
CA VAL A 38 8.66 -4.03 4.50
C VAL A 38 9.06 -3.89 3.03
N LEU A 39 8.18 -4.31 2.12
CA LEU A 39 8.36 -4.20 0.67
C LEU A 39 7.91 -2.84 0.11
N GLY A 40 7.06 -2.15 0.86
CA GLY A 40 6.57 -0.81 0.55
C GLY A 40 5.70 -0.27 1.66
N ALA A 41 5.20 0.95 1.50
CA ALA A 41 4.18 1.48 2.39
C ALA A 41 3.22 2.39 1.64
N TYR A 42 1.96 2.31 2.02
CA TYR A 42 0.90 3.20 1.60
C TYR A 42 0.67 4.28 2.66
N GLY A 43 0.38 5.50 2.23
CA GLY A 43 0.02 6.62 3.10
C GLY A 43 -1.29 7.28 2.66
N ARG A 44 -2.26 7.37 3.57
CA ARG A 44 -3.49 8.16 3.38
C ARG A 44 -3.45 9.42 4.25
N LYS A 45 -3.60 10.61 3.66
CA LYS A 45 -3.70 11.86 4.43
C LYS A 45 -4.89 11.80 5.39
N ILE A 46 -4.64 12.14 6.66
CA ILE A 46 -5.67 12.20 7.71
C ILE A 46 -6.21 13.63 7.91
N THR A 47 -5.43 14.64 7.50
CA THR A 47 -5.87 16.03 7.54
C THR A 47 -7.02 16.24 6.55
N PRO A 48 -8.12 16.90 6.96
CA PRO A 48 -9.23 17.21 6.06
C PRO A 48 -8.76 17.94 4.80
N THR A 49 -9.35 17.58 3.65
CA THR A 49 -8.92 18.07 2.33
C THR A 49 -8.94 19.60 2.21
N HIS A 50 -9.91 20.27 2.83
CA HIS A 50 -10.03 21.73 2.84
C HIS A 50 -8.93 22.45 3.66
N GLN A 51 -8.16 21.71 4.48
CA GLN A 51 -7.01 22.23 5.23
C GLN A 51 -5.68 21.88 4.56
N LEU A 52 -5.70 21.03 3.53
CA LEU A 52 -4.52 20.70 2.75
C LEU A 52 -4.27 21.76 1.69
N ARG A 53 -3.00 21.97 1.33
CA ARG A 53 -2.64 22.82 0.19
C ARG A 53 -3.24 22.22 -1.09
N ALA A 54 -3.73 23.06 -1.99
CA ALA A 54 -4.25 22.63 -3.28
C ALA A 54 -3.22 21.75 -4.00
N GLY A 55 -3.68 20.62 -4.56
CA GLY A 55 -2.83 19.64 -5.24
C GLY A 55 -2.06 18.68 -4.33
N THR A 56 -2.27 18.71 -3.00
CA THR A 56 -1.65 17.72 -2.11
C THR A 56 -2.19 16.31 -2.42
N PRO A 57 -1.34 15.33 -2.77
CA PRO A 57 -1.80 13.97 -2.97
C PRO A 57 -2.36 13.38 -1.67
N LEU A 58 -3.57 12.82 -1.76
CA LEU A 58 -4.25 12.20 -0.62
C LEU A 58 -3.77 10.76 -0.39
N HIS A 59 -3.38 10.08 -1.46
CA HIS A 59 -2.85 8.72 -1.48
C HIS A 59 -1.39 8.81 -1.91
N LEU A 60 -0.51 8.22 -1.11
CA LEU A 60 0.93 8.20 -1.32
C LEU A 60 1.41 6.76 -1.23
N TYR A 61 2.44 6.43 -1.99
CA TYR A 61 3.20 5.20 -1.84
C TYR A 61 4.68 5.55 -1.71
N LEU A 62 5.45 4.72 -1.00
CA LEU A 62 6.91 4.83 -1.08
C LEU A 62 7.36 4.67 -2.54
N PRO A 63 8.35 5.46 -2.98
CA PRO A 63 8.84 5.40 -4.34
C PRO A 63 9.53 4.06 -4.62
N GLY A 64 9.45 3.63 -5.87
CA GLY A 64 9.98 2.35 -6.32
C GLY A 64 8.89 1.48 -6.94
N PRO A 65 9.23 0.26 -7.38
CA PRO A 65 8.25 -0.67 -7.91
C PRO A 65 7.29 -1.07 -6.80
N HIS A 66 6.01 -1.17 -7.15
CA HIS A 66 5.01 -1.73 -6.26
C HIS A 66 5.20 -3.24 -6.11
N ARG A 67 5.44 -3.70 -4.89
CA ARG A 67 5.79 -5.08 -4.55
C ARG A 67 4.95 -5.59 -3.39
N GLY A 68 4.74 -6.90 -3.35
CA GLY A 68 3.94 -7.60 -2.37
C GLY A 68 2.44 -7.56 -2.69
N VAL A 69 1.65 -8.09 -1.75
CA VAL A 69 0.19 -8.09 -1.78
C VAL A 69 -0.29 -7.75 -0.38
N PHE A 70 -1.17 -6.76 -0.26
CA PHE A 70 -1.76 -6.44 1.04
C PHE A 70 -2.72 -7.54 1.47
N ASN A 71 -2.60 -8.02 2.72
CA ASN A 71 -3.47 -9.07 3.28
C ASN A 71 -3.48 -10.34 2.41
N VAL A 72 -2.29 -10.88 2.11
CA VAL A 72 -2.14 -12.13 1.33
C VAL A 72 -2.87 -13.31 1.98
N GLU A 73 -3.05 -13.26 3.29
CA GLU A 73 -3.81 -14.23 4.09
C GLU A 73 -5.27 -14.36 3.63
N ALA A 74 -5.86 -13.31 3.05
CA ALA A 74 -7.18 -13.40 2.41
C ALA A 74 -7.19 -14.38 1.23
N LEU A 75 -6.11 -14.43 0.46
CA LEU A 75 -5.98 -15.34 -0.68
C LEU A 75 -5.78 -16.79 -0.22
N VAL A 76 -5.10 -16.98 0.91
CA VAL A 76 -4.92 -18.30 1.53
C VAL A 76 -6.25 -18.86 2.05
N SER A 77 -7.06 -18.00 2.66
CA SER A 77 -8.27 -18.38 3.39
C SER A 77 -9.55 -18.40 2.55
N SER A 78 -9.56 -17.81 1.35
CA SER A 78 -10.75 -17.69 0.51
C SER A 78 -10.44 -17.86 -0.98
N LYS A 79 -11.39 -18.47 -1.70
CA LYS A 79 -11.36 -18.59 -3.17
C LYS A 79 -12.03 -17.42 -3.88
N GLU A 80 -12.86 -16.67 -3.16
CA GLU A 80 -13.45 -15.41 -3.61
C GLU A 80 -12.80 -14.24 -2.87
N VAL A 81 -12.33 -13.24 -3.62
CA VAL A 81 -11.57 -12.11 -3.08
C VAL A 81 -12.19 -10.80 -3.55
N ILE A 82 -12.37 -9.86 -2.63
CA ILE A 82 -12.68 -8.46 -2.93
C ILE A 82 -11.37 -7.74 -3.25
N LEU A 83 -11.26 -7.14 -4.43
CA LEU A 83 -10.07 -6.42 -4.87
C LEU A 83 -10.40 -4.92 -4.92
N CYS A 84 -9.88 -4.15 -3.97
CA CYS A 84 -10.07 -2.71 -3.95
C CYS A 84 -8.97 -1.96 -4.70
N GLU A 85 -9.21 -0.69 -5.02
CA GLU A 85 -8.21 0.17 -5.68
C GLU A 85 -7.07 0.60 -4.73
N ALA A 86 -7.35 0.80 -3.45
CA ALA A 86 -6.34 1.19 -2.46
C ALA A 86 -6.52 0.47 -1.12
N LEU A 87 -5.43 0.42 -0.34
CA LEU A 87 -5.39 -0.29 0.95
C LEU A 87 -6.42 0.23 1.96
N ILE A 88 -6.73 1.53 1.93
CA ILE A 88 -7.73 2.12 2.85
C ILE A 88 -9.16 1.65 2.54
N ASP A 89 -9.47 1.38 1.28
CA ASP A 89 -10.77 0.87 0.85
C ASP A 89 -10.89 -0.60 1.28
N ALA A 90 -9.81 -1.38 1.10
CA ALA A 90 -9.73 -2.75 1.63
C ALA A 90 -9.91 -2.79 3.15
N LEU A 91 -9.29 -1.85 3.89
CA LEU A 91 -9.50 -1.74 5.34
C LEU A 91 -10.94 -1.38 5.71
N THR A 92 -11.66 -0.65 4.86
CA THR A 92 -13.07 -0.33 5.11
C THR A 92 -13.91 -1.61 5.09
N PHE A 93 -13.72 -2.47 4.09
CA PHE A 93 -14.34 -3.80 4.03
C PHE A 93 -13.94 -4.69 5.22
N TRP A 94 -12.65 -4.68 5.56
CA TRP A 94 -12.12 -5.44 6.69
C TRP A 94 -12.77 -5.03 8.02
N CYS A 95 -12.90 -3.72 8.27
CA CYS A 95 -13.60 -3.17 9.43
C CYS A 95 -15.10 -3.50 9.42
N ALA A 96 -15.71 -3.62 8.24
CA ALA A 96 -17.10 -4.05 8.07
C ALA A 96 -17.30 -5.57 8.20
N GLY A 97 -16.23 -6.35 8.44
CA GLY A 97 -16.28 -7.79 8.68
C GLY A 97 -15.88 -8.66 7.48
N PHE A 98 -15.64 -8.08 6.30
CA PHE A 98 -15.20 -8.81 5.12
C PHE A 98 -13.68 -9.01 5.15
N ARG A 99 -13.24 -10.22 5.50
CA ARG A 99 -11.80 -10.54 5.66
C ARG A 99 -11.13 -11.00 4.37
N ASN A 100 -11.90 -11.41 3.37
CA ASN A 100 -11.43 -11.85 2.06
C ASN A 100 -11.15 -10.67 1.11
N VAL A 101 -10.41 -9.66 1.58
CA VAL A 101 -10.19 -8.42 0.84
C VAL A 101 -8.71 -8.13 0.64
N THR A 102 -8.32 -7.70 -0.54
CA THR A 102 -6.99 -7.16 -0.84
C THR A 102 -7.13 -5.87 -1.63
N ALA A 103 -6.01 -5.25 -2.00
CA ALA A 103 -6.02 -4.02 -2.78
C ALA A 103 -4.93 -4.04 -3.85
N SER A 104 -5.22 -3.44 -5.00
CA SER A 104 -4.22 -2.96 -5.93
C SER A 104 -3.60 -1.64 -5.44
N TYR A 105 -2.72 -1.06 -6.25
CA TYR A 105 -2.03 0.19 -5.92
C TYR A 105 -2.48 1.39 -6.75
N GLY A 106 -3.79 1.57 -6.90
CA GLY A 106 -4.40 2.60 -7.75
C GLY A 106 -4.82 2.09 -9.13
N VAL A 107 -5.18 3.02 -10.01
CA VAL A 107 -5.40 2.79 -11.44
C VAL A 107 -4.18 2.10 -12.06
N GLU A 108 -4.39 0.98 -12.74
CA GLU A 108 -3.32 0.12 -13.31
C GLU A 108 -2.33 -0.43 -12.26
N GLY A 109 -2.66 -0.34 -10.96
CA GLY A 109 -1.80 -0.78 -9.86
C GLY A 109 -1.86 -2.28 -9.55
N PHE A 110 -2.47 -3.10 -10.42
CA PHE A 110 -2.46 -4.56 -10.28
C PHE A 110 -1.16 -5.11 -10.86
N THR A 111 -0.30 -5.66 -10.01
CA THR A 111 1.07 -6.06 -10.36
C THR A 111 1.20 -7.56 -10.62
N ALA A 112 2.37 -7.98 -11.11
CA ALA A 112 2.73 -9.40 -11.23
C ALA A 112 2.66 -10.13 -9.89
N ASP A 113 3.07 -9.49 -8.79
CA ASP A 113 3.00 -10.07 -7.44
C ASP A 113 1.55 -10.44 -7.05
N HIS A 114 0.56 -9.64 -7.46
CA HIS A 114 -0.85 -9.98 -7.25
C HIS A 114 -1.27 -11.19 -8.09
N LEU A 115 -0.93 -11.19 -9.38
CA LEU A 115 -1.27 -12.29 -10.28
C LEU A 115 -0.67 -13.61 -9.79
N ASP A 116 0.59 -13.59 -9.36
CA ASP A 116 1.31 -14.76 -8.87
C ASP A 116 0.72 -15.26 -7.57
N ALA A 117 0.37 -14.35 -6.64
CA ALA A 117 -0.30 -14.73 -5.39
C ALA A 117 -1.70 -15.33 -5.65
N PHE A 118 -2.47 -14.75 -6.56
CA PHE A 118 -3.80 -15.26 -6.93
C PHE A 118 -3.71 -16.66 -7.53
N LYS A 119 -2.73 -16.89 -8.42
CA LYS A 119 -2.48 -18.23 -8.99
C LYS A 119 -2.01 -19.22 -7.93
N ARG A 120 -1.05 -18.81 -7.09
CA ARG A 120 -0.45 -19.67 -6.04
C ARG A 120 -1.49 -20.16 -5.05
N HIS A 121 -2.42 -19.29 -4.65
CA HIS A 121 -3.47 -19.63 -3.69
C HIS A 121 -4.77 -20.09 -4.34
N GLY A 122 -4.82 -20.12 -5.68
CA GLY A 122 -5.95 -20.60 -6.46
C GLY A 122 -7.20 -19.77 -6.24
N THR A 123 -7.10 -18.44 -6.34
CA THR A 123 -8.25 -17.54 -6.37
C THR A 123 -9.12 -17.87 -7.57
N GLU A 124 -10.42 -18.08 -7.35
CA GLU A 124 -11.39 -18.48 -8.39
C GLU A 124 -12.30 -17.33 -8.82
N ARG A 125 -12.59 -16.40 -7.91
CA ARG A 125 -13.47 -15.26 -8.17
C ARG A 125 -12.91 -13.97 -7.57
N VAL A 126 -13.00 -12.88 -8.33
CA VAL A 126 -12.59 -11.54 -7.90
C VAL A 126 -13.81 -10.62 -8.01
N LEU A 127 -14.13 -9.94 -6.91
CA LEU A 127 -15.14 -8.90 -6.84
C LEU A 127 -14.42 -7.54 -6.92
N PRO A 128 -14.64 -6.73 -7.98
CA PRO A 128 -14.10 -5.39 -8.09
C PRO A 128 -14.88 -4.38 -7.23
#